data_AF-A0A7L1MW39-F1
#
_entry.id   AF-A0A7L1MW39-F1
#
_cell.length_a   1.000
_cell.length_b   1.000
_cell.length_c   1.000
_cell.angle_alpha   90.00
_cell.angle_beta   90.00
_cell.angle_gamma   90.00
#
_symmetry.space_group_name_H-M   'P 1'
#
loop_
_entity.id
_entity.type
_entity.pdbx_description
1 polymer ?
#
loop_
_entity_poly.entity_id
_entity_poly.type
_entity_poly.pdbx_seq_one_letter_code
_entity_poly.pdbx_strand_id
1 'polypeptide(L)'
;PELETELQLDRLKPRLSRRVLLLQDHQPSWKGSLSLTPGAPPHCQNLTGYLRDEAEFKDKLSPVALSLRLALPEGSAGLVLYGDTLVQAQVRG
;
A
#
# COMPACT_ATOMS: atom_id res chain seq x y z
N PRO A 1 13.64 11.77 9.15
CA PRO A 1 12.62 12.58 8.45
C PRO A 1 11.29 11.84 8.48
N GLU A 2 10.17 12.56 8.53
CA GLU A 2 8.84 11.98 8.41
C GLU A 2 8.46 11.89 6.93
N LEU A 3 7.97 10.73 6.48
CA LEU A 3 7.48 10.52 5.12
C LEU A 3 5.98 10.34 5.11
N GLU A 4 5.31 10.94 4.14
CA GLU A 4 3.92 10.60 3.83
C GLU A 4 3.88 9.24 3.15
N THR A 5 2.98 8.38 3.62
CA THR A 5 2.84 7.01 3.13
C THR A 5 1.41 6.73 2.71
N GLU A 6 1.23 6.11 1.55
CA GLU A 6 -0.06 5.62 1.08
C GLU A 6 0.06 4.17 0.58
N LEU A 7 -0.69 3.26 1.19
CA LEU A 7 -0.89 1.90 0.67
C LEU A 7 -2.19 1.86 -0.13
N GLN A 8 -2.15 1.29 -1.33
CA GLN A 8 -3.30 1.11 -2.20
C GLN A 8 -3.49 -0.37 -2.51
N LEU A 9 -4.66 -0.89 -2.15
CA LEU A 9 -5.04 -2.28 -2.37
C LEU A 9 -5.69 -2.43 -3.75
N ASP A 10 -5.41 -3.54 -4.42
CA ASP A 10 -5.96 -3.92 -5.73
C ASP A 10 -5.85 -2.79 -6.78
N ARG A 11 -4.68 -2.14 -6.84
CA ARG A 11 -4.46 -0.87 -7.56
C ARG A 11 -4.71 -0.95 -9.06
N LEU A 12 -4.61 -2.13 -9.67
CA LEU A 12 -4.91 -2.35 -11.08
C LEU A 12 -6.42 -2.34 -11.40
N LYS A 13 -7.29 -2.33 -10.38
CA LYS A 13 -8.74 -2.20 -10.55
C LYS A 13 -9.21 -0.75 -10.36
N PRO A 14 -10.28 -0.32 -11.07
CA PRO A 14 -10.97 0.93 -10.78
C PRO A 14 -11.37 1.02 -9.31
N ARG A 15 -11.35 2.23 -8.72
CA ARG A 15 -11.58 2.44 -7.27
C ARG A 15 -12.83 1.73 -6.74
N LEU A 16 -13.95 1.79 -7.46
CA LEU A 16 -15.23 1.19 -7.06
C LEU A 16 -15.28 -0.34 -7.24
N SER A 17 -14.35 -0.90 -8.01
CA SER A 17 -14.27 -2.33 -8.34
C SER A 17 -13.12 -3.04 -7.64
N ARG A 18 -12.47 -2.38 -6.68
CA ARG A 18 -11.43 -3.00 -5.87
C ARG A 18 -12.03 -4.10 -5.01
N ARG A 19 -11.34 -5.24 -5.02
CA ARG A 19 -11.80 -6.49 -4.41
C ARG A 19 -11.32 -6.66 -2.97
N VAL A 20 -10.28 -5.93 -2.58
CA VAL A 20 -9.68 -6.00 -1.24
C VAL A 20 -9.87 -4.68 -0.52
N LEU A 21 -10.31 -4.76 0.74
CA LEU A 21 -10.49 -3.64 1.64
C LEU A 21 -9.69 -3.87 2.93
N LEU A 22 -9.36 -2.80 3.62
CA LEU A 22 -8.78 -2.86 4.96
C LEU A 22 -9.85 -3.22 5.97
N LEU A 23 -9.52 -4.10 6.91
CA LEU A 23 -10.45 -4.52 7.95
C LEU A 23 -10.84 -3.38 8.89
N GLN A 24 -9.94 -2.41 9.10
CA GLN A 24 -10.13 -1.36 10.10
C GLN A 24 -11.20 -0.33 9.70
N ASP A 25 -11.23 0.09 8.45
CA ASP A 25 -12.06 1.21 7.98
C ASP A 25 -12.83 0.89 6.68
N HIS A 26 -12.71 -0.34 6.18
CA HIS A 26 -13.34 -0.83 4.96
C HIS A 26 -12.96 0.01 3.73
N GLN A 27 -11.80 0.67 3.77
CA GLN A 27 -11.27 1.44 2.65
C GLN A 27 -10.29 0.61 1.82
N PRO A 28 -10.18 0.86 0.51
CA PRO A 28 -9.20 0.18 -0.35
C PRO A 28 -7.82 0.85 -0.31
N SER A 29 -7.57 1.73 0.66
CA SER A 29 -6.32 2.46 0.82
C SER A 29 -6.11 2.88 2.25
N TRP A 30 -4.85 2.88 2.69
CA TRP A 30 -4.42 3.40 3.97
C TRP A 30 -3.48 4.58 3.74
N LYS A 31 -3.56 5.60 4.61
CA LYS A 31 -2.61 6.71 4.65
C LYS A 31 -2.03 6.83 6.04
N GLY A 32 -0.76 7.19 6.13
CA GLY A 32 -0.11 7.49 7.39
C GLY A 32 1.25 8.14 7.18
N SER A 33 2.04 8.15 8.23
CA SER A 33 3.39 8.68 8.20
C SER A 33 4.42 7.70 8.73
N LEU A 34 5.62 7.78 8.16
CA LEU A 34 6.75 6.92 8.50
C LEU A 34 7.92 7.79 8.97
N SER A 35 8.27 7.65 10.24
CA SER A 35 9.47 8.30 10.79
C SER A 35 10.71 7.48 10.49
N LEU A 36 11.55 8.00 9.59
CA LEU A 36 12.86 7.42 9.29
C LEU A 36 13.93 7.98 10.20
N THR A 37 14.66 7.09 10.87
CA THR A 37 15.85 7.41 11.66
C THR A 37 17.07 6.80 10.97
N PRO A 38 18.08 7.60 10.56
CA PRO A 38 19.30 7.07 9.95
C PRO A 38 19.97 6.02 10.85
N GLY A 39 20.38 4.89 10.27
CA GLY A 39 21.03 3.80 11.00
C GLY A 39 20.10 2.95 11.89
N ALA A 40 18.81 3.27 11.97
CA ALA A 40 17.83 2.44 12.66
C ALA A 40 17.40 1.22 11.82
N PRO A 41 16.91 0.14 12.45
CA PRO A 41 16.32 -0.98 11.73
C PRO A 41 15.09 -0.55 10.90
N PRO A 42 14.69 -1.36 9.89
CA PRO A 42 13.48 -1.10 9.11
C PRO A 42 12.26 -0.92 10.01
N HIS A 43 11.47 0.13 9.74
CA HIS A 43 10.20 0.33 10.41
C HIS A 43 9.11 -0.47 9.69
N CYS A 44 8.40 -1.31 10.42
CA CYS A 44 7.36 -2.19 9.90
C CYS A 44 6.01 -1.90 10.56
N GLN A 45 4.96 -1.86 9.75
CA GLN A 45 3.59 -1.74 10.22
C GLN A 45 2.73 -2.83 9.60
N ASN A 46 1.93 -3.49 10.43
CA ASN A 46 1.02 -4.54 9.98
C ASN A 46 -0.38 -3.97 9.76
N LEU A 47 -0.94 -4.26 8.59
CA LEU A 47 -2.31 -3.93 8.22
C LEU A 47 -3.02 -5.21 7.78
N THR A 48 -4.27 -5.38 8.19
CA THR A 48 -5.08 -6.54 7.81
C THR A 48 -6.06 -6.14 6.73
N GLY A 49 -5.97 -6.80 5.57
CA GLY A 49 -6.94 -6.68 4.49
C GLY A 49 -7.81 -7.92 4.36
N TYR A 50 -8.99 -7.78 3.76
CA TYR A 50 -9.91 -8.86 3.46
C TYR A 50 -10.44 -8.75 2.03
N LEU A 51 -10.72 -9.90 1.40
CA LEU A 51 -11.44 -9.97 0.14
C LEU A 51 -12.93 -9.73 0.39
N ARG A 52 -13.56 -8.93 -0.45
CA ARG A 52 -15.02 -8.78 -0.49
C ARG A 52 -15.70 -10.12 -0.79
N ASP A 53 -17.02 -10.18 -0.66
CA ASP A 53 -17.76 -11.40 -0.96
C ASP A 53 -17.57 -11.81 -2.42
N GLU A 54 -17.54 -13.11 -2.68
CA GLU A 54 -17.29 -13.67 -4.00
C GLU A 54 -18.35 -13.22 -5.04
N ALA A 55 -19.58 -12.94 -4.61
CA ALA A 55 -20.64 -12.41 -5.47
C ALA A 55 -20.43 -10.93 -5.85
N GLU A 56 -19.61 -10.18 -5.11
CA GLU A 56 -19.40 -8.74 -5.32
C GLU A 56 -18.40 -8.42 -6.44
N PHE A 57 -17.62 -9.39 -6.90
CA PHE A 57 -16.67 -9.20 -7.98
C PHE A 57 -16.56 -10.41 -8.91
N LYS A 58 -16.57 -10.15 -10.21
CA LYS A 58 -16.52 -11.21 -11.23
C LYS A 58 -15.10 -11.70 -11.52
N ASP A 59 -14.12 -10.82 -11.33
CA ASP A 59 -12.74 -11.10 -11.71
C ASP A 59 -11.97 -11.81 -10.61
N LYS A 60 -11.79 -13.12 -10.81
CA LYS A 60 -11.07 -14.02 -9.91
C LYS A 60 -9.69 -14.41 -10.43
N LEU A 61 -9.36 -14.03 -11.66
CA LEU A 61 -8.12 -14.46 -12.33
C LEU A 61 -7.04 -13.38 -12.29
N SER A 62 -7.42 -12.10 -12.35
CA SER A 62 -6.45 -11.01 -12.28
C SER A 62 -5.77 -10.96 -10.91
N PRO A 63 -4.44 -10.76 -10.84
CA PRO A 63 -3.73 -10.65 -9.58
C PRO A 63 -4.23 -9.45 -8.76
N VAL A 64 -4.21 -9.58 -7.44
CA VAL A 64 -4.41 -8.44 -6.53
C VAL A 64 -3.08 -7.71 -6.41
N ALA A 65 -2.97 -6.54 -7.03
CA ALA A 65 -1.76 -5.73 -6.99
C ALA A 65 -1.80 -4.74 -5.81
N LEU A 66 -0.80 -4.81 -4.94
CA LEU A 66 -0.58 -3.83 -3.88
C LEU A 66 0.41 -2.77 -4.35
N SER A 67 0.18 -1.52 -3.98
CA SER A 67 1.10 -0.41 -4.29
C SER A 67 1.34 0.41 -3.04
N LEU A 68 2.61 0.57 -2.66
CA LEU A 68 3.07 1.46 -1.62
C LEU A 68 3.65 2.72 -2.26
N ARG A 69 3.18 3.89 -1.84
CA ARG A 69 3.76 5.19 -2.19
C ARG A 69 4.36 5.82 -0.95
N LEU A 70 5.57 6.32 -1.10
CA LEU A 70 6.31 7.09 -0.10
C LEU A 70 6.64 8.45 -0.71
N ALA A 71 6.35 9.52 0.01
CA ALA A 71 6.63 10.88 -0.42
C ALA A 71 7.23 11.69 0.72
N LEU A 72 8.07 12.66 0.34
CA LEU A 72 8.51 13.69 1.27
C LEU A 72 7.35 14.69 1.49
N PRO A 73 7.12 15.16 2.73
CA PRO A 73 6.11 16.17 3.01
C PRO A 73 6.39 17.48 2.26
N GLU A 74 5.37 18.25 1.95
CA GLU A 74 5.51 19.58 1.35
C GLU A 74 6.46 20.48 2.19
N GLY A 75 7.33 21.24 1.53
CA GLY A 75 8.29 22.14 2.18
C GLY A 75 9.60 21.50 2.65
N SER A 76 9.83 20.22 2.37
CA SER A 76 11.09 19.51 2.66
C SER A 76 12.20 19.80 1.63
N ALA A 77 12.52 21.09 1.47
CA ALA A 77 13.51 21.55 0.50
C ALA A 77 14.90 20.92 0.71
N GLY A 78 15.49 20.41 -0.37
CA GLY A 78 16.84 19.82 -0.36
C GLY A 78 16.93 18.36 0.11
N LEU A 79 15.81 17.72 0.47
CA LEU A 79 15.78 16.28 0.75
C LEU A 79 15.47 15.49 -0.53
N VAL A 80 16.15 14.36 -0.69
CA VAL A 80 15.91 13.41 -1.79
C VAL A 80 15.76 12.02 -1.19
N LEU A 81 14.73 11.30 -1.62
CA LEU A 81 14.55 9.89 -1.28
C LEU A 81 15.24 9.03 -2.31
N TYR A 82 16.18 8.20 -1.85
CA TYR A 82 16.78 7.12 -2.63
C TYR A 82 16.32 5.79 -2.04
N GLY A 83 15.97 4.84 -2.91
CA GLY A 83 15.58 3.51 -2.50
C GLY A 83 15.36 2.59 -3.68
N ASP A 84 15.50 1.29 -3.43
CA ASP A 84 15.22 0.26 -4.41
C ASP A 84 13.75 -0.15 -4.35
N THR A 85 13.11 -0.32 -5.50
CA THR A 85 11.76 -0.88 -5.55
C THR A 85 11.86 -2.40 -5.56
N LEU A 86 11.50 -3.04 -4.45
CA LEU A 86 11.39 -4.50 -4.37
C LEU A 86 10.00 -4.93 -4.83
N VAL A 87 9.93 -5.63 -5.96
CA VAL A 87 8.69 -6.23 -6.47
C VAL A 87 8.65 -7.69 -6.04
N GLN A 88 7.74 -8.04 -5.12
CA GLN A 88 7.51 -9.41 -4.69
C GLN A 88 6.16 -9.90 -5.20
N ALA A 89 6.18 -10.84 -6.14
CA ALA A 89 4.99 -11.52 -6.63
C ALA A 89 4.81 -12.83 -5.85
N GLN A 90 3.69 -13.00 -5.16
CA GLN A 90 3.29 -14.31 -4.64
C GLN A 90 2.18 -14.85 -5.53
N VAL A 91 2.51 -15.82 -6.37
CA VAL A 91 1.52 -16.64 -7.07
C VAL A 91 1.42 -17.94 -6.29
N ARG A 92 0.31 -18.16 -5.58
CA ARG A 92 -0.09 -19.51 -5.18
C ARG A 92 -1.39 -19.83 -5.90
N GLY A 93 -1.28 -20.76 -6.84
CA GLY A 93 -2.42 -21.52 -7.34
C GLY A 93 -2.79 -22.61 -6.36
#